data_AF-A0A9X7AMF5-F1
#
_entry.id   AF-A0A9X7AMF5-F1
#
_cell.length_a   1.000
_cell.length_b   1.000
_cell.length_c   1.000
_cell.angle_alpha   90.00
_cell.angle_beta   90.00
_cell.angle_gamma   90.00
#
_symmetry.space_group_name_H-M   'P 1'
#
loop_
_entity.id
_entity.type
_entity.pdbx_description
1 polymer ?
#
loop_
_entity_poly.entity_id
_entity_poly.type
_entity_poly.pdbx_seq_one_letter_code
_entity_poly.pdbx_strand_id
1 'polypeptide(L)' 'MNSESDKNGNFNPNGVMNRESMATMLVNTYKLEWNENSKLPKEFADLKNHWARSMPIF' A
#
# COMPACT_ATOMS: atom_id res chain seq x y z
N MET A 1 -1.68 4.87 -10.88
CA MET A 1 -2.09 6.14 -10.23
C MET A 1 -2.53 5.76 -8.83
N ASN A 2 -1.86 6.26 -7.79
CA ASN A 2 -2.21 5.97 -6.41
C ASN A 2 -3.45 6.81 -6.05
N SER A 3 -4.41 6.25 -5.32
CA SER A 3 -5.70 6.90 -5.06
C SER A 3 -5.60 8.19 -4.23
N GLU A 4 -4.46 8.36 -3.54
CA GLU A 4 -4.17 9.46 -2.61
C GLU A 4 -3.69 10.74 -3.30
N SER A 5 -3.20 10.64 -4.54
CA SER A 5 -2.67 11.77 -5.29
C SER A 5 -3.61 12.15 -6.43
N ASP A 6 -3.79 13.45 -6.65
CA ASP A 6 -4.45 13.94 -7.86
C ASP A 6 -3.59 13.63 -9.12
N LYS A 7 -4.11 13.97 -10.30
CA LYS A 7 -3.39 13.78 -11.58
C LYS A 7 -2.08 14.56 -11.68
N ASN A 8 -1.86 15.50 -10.77
CA ASN A 8 -0.72 16.41 -10.72
C ASN A 8 0.26 16.01 -9.61
N GLY A 9 -0.02 14.93 -8.86
CA GLY A 9 0.83 14.44 -7.77
C GLY A 9 0.59 15.11 -6.42
N ASN A 10 -0.41 15.98 -6.28
CA ASN A 10 -0.73 16.61 -5.00
C ASN A 10 -1.59 15.69 -4.14
N PHE A 11 -1.52 15.86 -2.82
CA PHE A 11 -2.44 15.18 -1.90
C PHE A 11 -3.89 15.56 -2.21
N ASN A 12 -4.75 14.56 -2.39
CA ASN A 12 -6.17 14.75 -2.67
C ASN A 12 -7.01 14.43 -1.41
N PRO A 13 -7.31 15.41 -0.54
CA PRO A 13 -8.05 15.18 0.70
C PRO A 13 -9.51 14.73 0.46
N ASN A 14 -10.06 15.03 -0.72
CA ASN A 14 -11.42 14.63 -1.11
C ASN A 14 -11.41 13.35 -1.98
N GLY A 15 -10.24 12.75 -2.19
CA GLY A 15 -10.08 11.53 -2.96
C GLY A 15 -10.66 10.33 -2.24
N VAL A 16 -11.20 9.38 -3.02
CA VAL A 16 -11.63 8.09 -2.45
C VAL A 16 -10.39 7.27 -2.11
N MET A 17 -10.20 7.01 -0.82
CA MET A 17 -9.12 6.14 -0.33
C MET A 17 -9.46 4.67 -0.59
N ASN A 18 -8.58 3.95 -1.27
CA ASN A 18 -8.69 2.49 -1.42
C ASN A 18 -7.88 1.74 -0.33
N ARG A 19 -8.14 0.44 -0.20
CA ARG A 19 -7.56 -0.41 0.86
C ARG A 19 -6.03 -0.46 0.81
N GLU A 20 -5.46 -0.46 -0.39
CA GLU A 20 -4.02 -0.55 -0.62
C GLU A 20 -3.32 0.77 -0.22
N SER A 21 -3.95 1.90 -0.53
CA SER A 21 -3.54 3.23 -0.10
C SER A 21 -3.58 3.39 1.43
N MET A 22 -4.66 2.94 2.06
CA MET A 22 -4.76 2.96 3.53
C MET A 22 -3.67 2.09 4.19
N ALA A 23 -3.45 0.88 3.68
CA ALA A 23 -2.40 0.00 4.20
C ALA A 23 -0.99 0.62 4.03
N THR A 24 -0.73 1.25 2.88
CA THR A 24 0.50 2.01 2.61
C THR A 24 0.72 3.12 3.63
N MET A 25 -0.30 3.94 3.90
CA MET A 25 -0.22 5.01 4.90
C MET A 25 0.14 4.45 6.27
N LEU A 26 -0.58 3.44 6.75
CA LEU A 26 -0.35 2.86 8.08
C LEU A 26 1.08 2.33 8.23
N VAL A 27 1.59 1.62 7.23
CA VAL A 27 2.93 1.04 7.25
C VAL A 27 4.00 2.12 7.27
N ASN A 28 3.84 3.16 6.45
CA ASN A 28 4.76 4.28 6.40
C ASN A 28 4.75 5.13 7.68
N THR A 29 3.57 5.33 8.28
CA THR A 29 3.38 6.11 9.52
C THR A 29 3.96 5.38 10.72
N TYR A 30 3.65 4.09 10.89
CA TYR A 30 4.13 3.30 12.02
C TYR A 30 5.52 2.71 11.80
N LYS A 31 6.14 2.95 10.64
CA LYS A 31 7.44 2.36 10.25
C LYS A 31 7.43 0.84 10.43
N LEU A 32 6.35 0.21 9.98
CA LEU A 32 6.20 -1.24 10.10
C LEU A 32 7.20 -1.91 9.15
N GLU A 33 8.03 -2.76 9.73
CA GLU A 33 8.97 -3.60 8.98
C GLU A 33 8.44 -5.02 8.89
N TRP A 34 8.72 -5.67 7.77
CA TRP A 34 8.40 -7.07 7.63
C TRP A 34 9.30 -7.92 8.54
N ASN A 35 8.68 -8.79 9.32
CA ASN A 35 9.43 -9.80 10.08
C ASN A 35 9.71 -11.01 9.18
N GLU A 36 10.96 -11.19 8.76
CA GLU A 36 11.36 -12.32 7.90
C GLU A 36 11.09 -13.70 8.52
N ASN A 37 10.90 -13.79 9.84
CA ASN A 37 10.50 -15.03 10.52
C ASN A 37 8.97 -15.24 10.57
N SER A 38 8.19 -14.30 10.04
CA SER A 38 6.74 -14.42 9.93
C SER A 38 6.36 -15.54 8.96
N LYS A 39 5.48 -16.44 9.40
CA LYS A 39 4.90 -17.50 8.55
C LYS A 39 3.73 -17.00 7.71
N LEU A 40 3.40 -15.71 7.78
CA LEU A 40 2.31 -15.15 7.00
C LEU A 40 2.73 -15.07 5.53
N PRO A 41 1.81 -15.35 4.59
CA PRO A 41 2.08 -15.18 3.17
C PRO A 41 2.38 -13.71 2.89
N LYS A 42 3.46 -13.45 2.13
CA LYS A 42 3.74 -12.13 1.55
C LYS A 42 2.76 -11.86 0.40
N GLU A 43 2.58 -12.86 -0.46
CA GLU A 43 1.80 -12.70 -1.68
C GLU A 43 0.30 -12.99 -1.51
N PHE A 44 -0.53 -12.04 -1.92
CA PHE A 44 -1.97 -12.20 -2.06
C PHE A 44 -2.38 -12.34 -3.53
N ALA A 45 -3.36 -13.20 -3.82
CA ALA A 45 -3.75 -13.52 -5.19
C ALA A 45 -4.33 -12.31 -5.97
N ASP A 46 -4.98 -11.40 -5.27
CA ASP A 46 -5.57 -10.18 -5.84
C ASP A 46 -4.53 -9.08 -6.13
N LEU A 47 -3.30 -9.22 -5.63
CA LEU A 47 -2.17 -8.35 -5.96
C LEU A 47 -1.51 -8.69 -7.30
N LYS A 48 -1.96 -9.73 -8.02
CA LYS A 48 -1.28 -10.25 -9.22
C LYS A 48 -0.98 -9.23 -10.32
N ASN A 49 -1.77 -8.17 -10.42
CA ASN A 49 -1.57 -7.07 -11.38
C ASN A 49 -1.72 -5.69 -10.71
N HIS A 50 -1.43 -5.59 -9.41
CA HIS A 50 -1.62 -4.37 -8.63
C HIS A 50 -0.27 -3.73 -8.25
N TRP A 51 -0.18 -2.40 -8.27
CA TRP A 51 1.06 -1.67 -7.96
C TRP A 51 1.55 -1.93 -6.53
N ALA A 52 0.63 -2.17 -5.59
CA ALA A 52 0.96 -2.42 -4.19
C ALA A 52 1.75 -3.72 -3.97
N ARG A 53 1.80 -4.63 -4.96
CA ARG A 53 2.66 -5.81 -4.94
C ARG A 53 4.14 -5.48 -4.76
N SER A 54 4.61 -4.36 -5.31
CA SER A 54 6.04 -4.00 -5.26
C SER A 54 6.44 -3.34 -3.95
N MET A 55 5.53 -3.24 -2.98
CA MET A 55 5.84 -2.66 -1.68
C MET A 55 6.54 -3.68 -0.79
N PRO A 56 7.53 -3.26 0.02
CA PRO A 56 8.42 -4.16 0.77
C PRO A 56 7.75 -4.99 1.88
N ILE A 57 6.45 -4.82 2.08
CA ILE A 57 5.64 -5.47 3.11
C ILE A 57 4.54 -6.38 2.54
N PHE A 58 4.40 -6.45 1.21
CA PHE A 58 3.47 -7.34 0.49
C PHE A 58 4.25 -8.28 -0.45
#